data_AF-A0A2I2DP03-F1
#
_entry.id   AF-A0A2I2DP03-F1
#
_cell.length_a   1.000
_cell.length_b   1.000
_cell.length_c   1.000
_cell.angle_alpha   90.00
_cell.angle_beta   90.00
_cell.angle_gamma   90.00
#
_symmetry.space_group_name_H-M   'P 1'
#
loop_
_entity.id
_entity.type
_entity.pdbx_description
1 polymer ?
#
loop_
_entity_poly.entity_id
_entity_poly.type
_entity_poly.pdbx_seq_one_letter_code
_entity_poly.pdbx_strand_id
1 'polypeptide(L)' 'MELVLVTIIALIISHIPAIIMFIVGKNISLRKPKTSKILYILATTYTIIGLGICGTILTNL' A
#
# COMPACT_ATOMS: atom_id res chain seq x y z
N MET A 1 19.99 -16.38 -1.28
CA MET A 1 20.18 -14.97 -0.85
C MET A 1 19.65 -13.99 -1.90
N GLU A 2 19.90 -14.24 -3.19
CA GLU A 2 19.38 -13.43 -4.32
C GLU A 2 17.86 -13.15 -4.27
N LEU A 3 17.02 -14.15 -4.00
CA LEU A 3 15.56 -14.00 -4.04
C LEU A 3 15.00 -13.07 -2.94
N VAL A 4 15.58 -13.12 -1.73
CA VAL A 4 15.14 -12.30 -0.59
C VAL A 4 15.43 -10.82 -0.85
N LEU A 5 16.59 -10.51 -1.45
CA LEU A 5 16.96 -9.14 -1.79
C LEU A 5 16.02 -8.54 -2.82
N VAL A 6 15.65 -9.31 -3.86
CA VAL A 6 14.70 -8.88 -4.90
C VAL A 6 13.31 -8.61 -4.31
N THR A 7 12.82 -9.46 -3.39
CA THR A 7 11.53 -9.25 -2.73
C THR A 7 11.51 -7.98 -1.86
N ILE A 8 12.59 -7.71 -1.11
CA ILE A 8 12.70 -6.51 -0.27
C ILE A 8 12.74 -5.24 -1.13
N ILE A 9 13.52 -5.25 -2.21
CA ILE A 9 13.62 -4.10 -3.13
C ILE A 9 12.28 -3.85 -3.83
N ALA A 10 11.59 -4.90 -4.28
CA ALA A 10 10.27 -4.77 -4.90
C ALA A 10 9.22 -4.19 -3.93
N LEU A 11 9.29 -4.59 -2.65
CA LEU A 11 8.39 -4.10 -1.60
C LEU A 11 8.63 -2.63 -1.28
N ILE A 12 9.90 -2.19 -1.23
CA ILE A 12 10.27 -0.78 -1.03
C ILE A 12 9.78 0.08 -2.21
N ILE A 13 10.00 -0.36 -3.44
CA ILE A 13 9.55 0.36 -4.64
C ILE A 13 8.01 0.44 -4.70
N SER A 14 7.31 -0.63 -4.30
CA SER A 14 5.86 -0.64 -4.18
C SER A 14 5.30 0.23 -3.04
N HIS A 15 6.10 0.57 -2.03
CA HIS A 15 5.63 1.41 -0.92
C HIS A 15 5.63 2.92 -1.27
N ILE A 16 6.46 3.32 -2.24
CA ILE A 16 6.54 4.70 -2.75
C ILE A 16 5.17 5.20 -3.27
N PRO A 17 4.45 4.48 -4.16
CA PRO A 17 3.14 4.92 -4.63
C PRO A 17 2.09 4.96 -3.52
N ALA A 18 2.21 4.14 -2.46
CA ALA A 18 1.27 4.17 -1.33
C ALA A 18 1.36 5.49 -0.53
N ILE A 19 2.58 5.98 -0.28
CA ILE A 19 2.82 7.27 0.41
C ILE A 19 2.29 8.43 -0.45
N ILE A 20 2.55 8.40 -1.76
CA ILE A 20 2.07 9.42 -2.69
C ILE A 20 0.53 9.40 -2.76
N MET A 21 -0.09 8.22 -2.85
CA MET A 21 -1.55 8.07 -2.82
C MET A 21 -2.17 8.61 -1.52
N PHE A 22 -1.51 8.43 -0.38
CA PHE A 22 -2.00 8.92 0.90
C PHE A 22 -2.01 10.46 0.96
N ILE A 23 -0.91 11.09 0.51
CA ILE A 23 -0.78 12.56 0.48
C ILE A 23 -1.75 13.17 -0.54
N VAL A 24 -1.83 12.60 -1.75
CA VAL A 24 -2.76 13.04 -2.80
C VAL A 24 -4.21 12.82 -2.38
N GLY A 25 -4.53 11.71 -1.72
CA GLY A 25 -5.86 11.39 -1.21
C GLY A 25 -6.36 12.40 -0.18
N LYS A 26 -5.46 12.91 0.68
CA LYS A 26 -5.77 13.96 1.66
C LYS A 26 -6.08 15.29 0.98
N ASN A 27 -5.32 15.64 -0.07
CA ASN A 27 -5.52 16.89 -0.82
C ASN A 27 -6.79 16.84 -1.71
N ILE A 28 -7.11 15.68 -2.29
CA ILE A 28 -8.29 15.47 -3.14
C ILE A 28 -9.59 15.43 -2.32
N SER A 29 -9.51 15.08 -1.03
CA SER A 29 -10.65 15.05 -0.10
C SER A 29 -11.38 16.39 0.00
N LEU A 30 -10.67 17.51 -0.21
CA LEU A 30 -11.24 18.86 -0.16
C LEU A 30 -12.10 19.21 -1.39
N ARG A 31 -11.90 18.53 -2.54
CA ARG A 31 -12.62 18.83 -3.79
C ARG A 31 -13.59 17.72 -4.23
N LYS A 32 -13.26 16.45 -3.98
CA LYS A 32 -14.04 15.27 -4.43
C LYS A 32 -14.05 14.20 -3.33
N PRO A 33 -14.97 14.27 -2.35
CA PRO A 33 -14.98 13.37 -1.19
C PRO A 33 -15.22 11.90 -1.57
N LYS A 34 -15.99 11.63 -2.64
CA LYS A 34 -16.25 10.27 -3.12
C LYS A 34 -14.98 9.58 -3.66
N THR A 35 -14.13 10.31 -4.38
CA THR A 35 -12.88 9.78 -4.94
C THR A 35 -11.82 9.59 -3.85
N SER A 36 -11.79 10.48 -2.85
CA SER A 36 -10.86 10.36 -1.72
C SER A 36 -11.08 9.08 -0.90
N LYS A 37 -12.34 8.68 -0.66
CA LYS A 37 -12.66 7.43 0.05
C LYS A 37 -12.05 6.19 -0.63
N ILE A 38 -12.13 6.13 -1.96
CA ILE A 38 -11.58 5.02 -2.76
C ILE A 38 -10.05 5.02 -2.70
N LEU A 39 -9.43 6.20 -2.80
CA LEU A 39 -7.97 6.34 -2.69
C LEU A 39 -7.45 5.91 -1.31
N TYR A 40 -8.21 6.19 -0.25
CA TYR A 40 -7.86 5.81 1.11
C TYR A 40 -7.93 4.29 1.32
N ILE A 41 -8.98 3.64 0.77
CA ILE A 41 -9.12 2.19 0.81
C ILE A 41 -7.98 1.51 0.05
N LEU A 42 -7.67 1.99 -1.17
CA LEU A 42 -6.54 1.50 -1.95
C LEU A 42 -5.21 1.65 -1.21
N ALA A 43 -4.93 2.84 -0.65
CA ALA A 43 -3.72 3.08 0.12
C ALA A 43 -3.61 2.14 1.33
N THR A 44 -4.70 2.00 2.10
CA THR A 44 -4.74 1.12 3.28
C THR A 44 -4.49 -0.34 2.90
N THR A 45 -5.18 -0.85 1.87
CA THR A 45 -5.01 -2.22 1.40
C THR A 45 -3.59 -2.46 0.88
N TYR A 46 -3.01 -1.51 0.14
CA TYR A 46 -1.64 -1.62 -0.37
C TYR A 46 -0.60 -1.62 0.76
N THR A 47 -0.83 -0.83 1.81
CA THR A 47 0.00 -0.84 3.02
C THR A 47 -0.11 -2.17 3.77
N ILE A 48 -1.32 -2.74 3.91
CA ILE A 48 -1.53 -4.05 4.56
C ILE A 48 -0.81 -5.18 3.78
N ILE A 49 -0.90 -5.15 2.45
CA ILE A 49 -0.21 -6.12 1.58
C ILE A 49 1.31 -5.91 1.69
N GLY A 50 1.78 -4.66 1.63
CA GLY A 50 3.19 -4.29 1.74
C GLY A 50 3.80 -4.56 3.12
N LEU A 51 3.02 -4.57 4.21
CA LEU A 51 3.49 -5.00 5.54
C LEU A 51 3.66 -6.52 5.65
N GLY A 52 3.24 -7.29 4.64
CA GLY A 52 3.31 -8.76 4.68
C GLY A 52 2.22 -9.42 5.52
N ILE A 53 1.20 -8.67 5.97
CA ILE A 53 0.10 -9.19 6.80
C ILE A 53 -0.67 -10.29 6.04
N CYS A 54 -0.88 -10.12 4.73
CA CYS A 54 -1.46 -11.18 3.89
C CYS A 54 -0.64 -12.48 3.90
N GLY A 55 0.69 -12.39 3.88
CA GLY A 55 1.57 -13.56 3.93
C GLY A 55 1.48 -14.29 5.27
N THR A 56 1.37 -13.54 6.37
CA THR A 56 1.22 -14.12 7.71
C THR A 56 -0.13 -14.83 7.92
N ILE A 57 -1.20 -14.35 7.29
CA ILE A 57 -2.52 -15.00 7.34
C ILE A 57 -2.52 -16.31 6.54
N LEU A 58 -1.86 -16.32 5.37
CA LEU A 58 -1.81 -17.52 4.51
C LEU A 58 -0.92 -18.64 5.08
N THR A 59 0.11 -18.28 5.85
CA THR A 59 1.01 -19.26 6.51
C THR A 59 0.50 -19.77 7.85
N ASN A 60 -0.52 -19.12 8.44
CA ASN A 60 -1.22 -19.58 9.65
C ASN A 60 -2.49 -20.39 9.34
N LEU A 61 -2.75 -20.71 8.06
CA LEU A 61 -3.82 -21.60 7.62
C LEU A 61 -3.26 -23.01 7.39
#